data_AF-A0A7V1MZH9-F1
#
_entry.id   AF-A0A7V1MZH9-F1
#
_cell.length_a   1.000
_cell.length_b   1.000
_cell.length_c   1.000
_cell.angle_alpha   90.00
_cell.angle_beta   90.00
_cell.angle_gamma   90.00
#
_symmetry.space_group_name_H-M   'P 1'
#
loop_
_entity.id
_entity.type
_entity.pdbx_description
1 polymer ?
#
loop_
_entity_poly.entity_id
_entity_poly.type
_entity_poly.pdbx_seq_one_letter_code
_entity_poly.pdbx_strand_id
1 'polypeptide(L)' 'MKKIYNNYIKWFIENSLKEDVGEGDHTSNACIPEDSVSKAKLL' A
#
# COMPACT_ATOMS: atom_id res chain seq x y z
N MET A 1 -20.94 -6.89 14.65
CA MET A 1 -19.55 -7.35 14.84
C MET A 1 -18.75 -7.41 13.53
N LYS A 2 -19.08 -8.24 12.53
CA LYS A 2 -18.30 -8.38 11.28
C LYS A 2 -18.01 -7.05 10.54
N LYS A 3 -18.99 -6.14 10.51
CA LYS A 3 -18.85 -4.79 9.91
C LYS A 3 -17.85 -3.89 10.65
N ILE A 4 -17.73 -4.02 11.98
CA ILE A 4 -16.81 -3.22 12.80
C ILE A 4 -15.36 -3.67 12.55
N TYR A 5 -15.11 -4.99 12.48
CA TYR A 5 -13.79 -5.53 12.16
C TYR A 5 -13.32 -5.12 10.76
N ASN A 6 -14.21 -5.15 9.76
CA ASN A 6 -13.86 -4.70 8.41
C ASN A 6 -13.52 -3.21 8.36
N ASN A 7 -14.19 -2.38 9.15
CA ASN A 7 -13.87 -0.95 9.24
C ASN A 7 -12.52 -0.72 9.93
N TYR A 8 -12.21 -1.48 10.99
CA TYR A 8 -10.93 -1.37 11.68
C TYR A 8 -9.76 -1.81 10.81
N ILE A 9 -9.88 -2.94 10.10
CA ILE A 9 -8.80 -3.41 9.20
C ILE A 9 -8.56 -2.42 8.07
N LYS A 10 -9.62 -1.84 7.49
CA LYS A 10 -9.47 -0.78 6.48
C LYS A 10 -8.78 0.45 7.06
N TRP A 11 -9.24 0.92 8.21
CA TRP A 11 -8.63 2.05 8.90
C TRP A 11 -7.14 1.79 9.18
N PHE A 12 -6.79 0.60 9.66
CA PHE A 12 -5.41 0.22 9.93
C PHE A 12 -4.56 0.26 8.65
N ILE A 13 -5.00 -0.42 7.58
CA ILE A 13 -4.29 -0.44 6.29
C ILE A 13 -4.11 0.98 5.74
N GLU A 14 -5.16 1.81 5.77
CA GLU A 14 -5.10 3.18 5.25
C GLU A 14 -4.10 4.06 6.02
N ASN A 15 -4.03 3.94 7.35
CA ASN A 15 -3.10 4.73 8.14
C ASN A 15 -1.66 4.23 7.98
N SER A 16 -1.44 2.91 7.96
CA SER A 16 -0.10 2.35 7.73
C SER A 16 0.45 2.72 6.36
N LEU A 17 -0.36 2.72 5.30
CA LEU A 17 0.09 3.15 3.97
C LEU A 17 0.42 4.65 3.93
N LYS A 18 -0.34 5.50 4.62
CA LYS A 18 -0.05 6.95 4.70
C LYS A 18 1.26 7.23 5.43
N GLU A 19 1.53 6.52 6.51
CA GLU A 19 2.77 6.62 7.28
C GLU A 19 3.99 6.22 6.44
N ASP A 20 3.90 5.10 5.72
CA ASP A 20 5.01 4.54 4.93
C ASP A 20 5.32 5.36 3.67
N VAL A 21 4.28 5.81 2.95
CA VAL A 21 4.44 6.49 1.65
C VAL A 21 4.61 8.00 1.79
N GLY A 22 3.98 8.64 2.78
CA GLY A 22 4.06 10.09 2.98
C GLY A 22 3.71 10.90 1.72
N GLU A 23 4.68 11.66 1.20
CA GLU A 23 4.55 12.47 -0.03
C GLU A 23 4.69 11.64 -1.33
N GLY A 24 5.21 10.42 -1.24
CA GLY A 24 5.35 9.50 -2.36
C GLY A 24 6.52 8.52 -2.21
N ASP A 25 6.47 7.42 -2.95
CA ASP A 25 7.61 6.50 -3.09
C ASP A 25 8.55 6.97 -4.21
N HIS A 26 9.39 7.95 -3.90
CA HIS A 26 10.33 8.54 -4.86
C HIS A 26 11.35 7.54 -5.39
N THR A 27 11.69 6.51 -4.61
CA THR A 27 12.67 5.49 -5.02
C THR A 27 12.08 4.64 -6.14
N SER A 28 10.86 4.13 -5.96
CA SER A 28 10.19 3.37 -7.03
C SER A 28 9.90 4.27 -8.23
N ASN A 29 9.39 5.48 -8.03
CA ASN A 29 9.06 6.40 -9.13
C ASN A 29 10.28 6.79 -9.98
N ALA A 30 11.47 6.88 -9.38
CA ALA A 30 12.70 7.17 -10.12
C ALA A 30 13.26 5.94 -10.86
N CYS A 31 13.01 4.73 -10.36
CA CYS A 31 13.65 3.50 -10.86
C CYS A 31 12.73 2.64 -11.73
N ILE A 32 11.41 2.79 -11.64
CA ILE A 32 10.42 1.90 -12.24
C ILE A 32 9.48 2.72 -13.15
N PRO A 33 9.42 2.42 -14.46
CA PRO A 33 8.43 3.02 -15.36
C PRO A 33 6.99 2.75 -14.92
N GLU A 34 6.10 3.73 -15.10
CA GLU A 34 4.69 3.68 -14.68
C GLU A 34 3.90 2.51 -15.31
N ASP A 35 4.27 2.09 -16.52
CA ASP A 35 3.64 1.00 -17.27
C ASP A 35 4.24 -0.40 -16.97
N SER A 36 5.18 -0.48 -16.02
CA SER A 36 5.83 -1.73 -15.65
C SER A 36 4.88 -2.69 -14.94
N VAL A 37 4.81 -3.95 -15.38
CA VAL A 37 4.04 -5.01 -14.72
C VAL A 37 4.95 -6.18 -14.37
N SER A 38 4.87 -6.65 -13.12
CA SER A 38 5.64 -7.81 -12.65
C SER A 38 4.76 -8.77 -11.83
N LYS A 39 5.27 -9.98 -11.56
CA LYS A 39 4.62 -10.96 -10.68
C LYS A 39 5.44 -11.12 -9.41
N ALA A 40 4.78 -10.97 -8.26
CA ALA A 40 5.36 -11.24 -6.95
C ALA A 40 4.78 -12.54 -6.36
N LYS A 41 5.57 -13.25 -5.56
CA LYS A 41 5.14 -14.42 -4.80
C LYS A 41 5.28 -14.10 -3.31
N LEU A 42 4.18 -14.19 -2.57
CA LEU A 42 4.22 -14.17 -1.11
C LEU A 42 4.78 -15.52 -0.62
N LEU A 43 5.75 -15.47 0.30
CA LEU A 43 6.41 -16.66 0.85
C LEU A 43 5.43 -17.55 1.61
#